data_AF-A0A4Q5LWE6-F1
#
_entry.id   AF-A0A4Q5LWE6-F1
#
_cell.length_a   1.000
_cell.length_b   1.000
_cell.length_c   1.000
_cell.angle_alpha   90.00
_cell.angle_beta   90.00
_cell.angle_gamma   90.00
#
_symmetry.space_group_name_H-M   'P 1'
#
loop_
_entity.id
_entity.type
_entity.pdbx_description
1 polymer ?
#
loop_
_entity_poly.entity_id
_entity_poly.type
_entity_poly.pdbx_seq_one_letter_code
_entity_poly.pdbx_strand_id
1 'polypeptide(L)'
;MKDSVVIDQWVPYDTTTKSVTMCKIDGRVYFYNTLADKSVFKEELLPDTIETGVKLTYMNPGLSTMGEYYLIDKEGKLRYFGADGTEYSKEVPKF
;
A
#
# COMPACT_ATOMS: atom_id res chain seq x y z
N MET A 1 -4.53 8.85 -22.43
CA MET A 1 -4.75 8.09 -21.17
C MET A 1 -3.82 8.71 -20.15
N LYS A 2 -4.33 9.11 -18.99
CA LYS A 2 -3.47 9.60 -17.91
C LYS A 2 -2.54 8.47 -17.48
N ASP A 3 -1.26 8.77 -17.30
CA ASP A 3 -0.18 7.82 -17.04
C ASP A 3 -0.41 7.07 -15.71
N SER A 4 -1.22 6.01 -15.77
CA SER A 4 -1.41 5.09 -14.65
C SER A 4 -0.38 3.96 -14.77
N VAL A 5 0.53 3.88 -13.81
CA VAL A 5 1.50 2.79 -13.71
C VAL A 5 1.18 1.98 -12.47
N VAL A 6 0.93 0.68 -12.63
CA VAL A 6 0.85 -0.24 -11.50
C VAL A 6 2.26 -0.39 -10.94
N ILE A 7 2.43 -0.09 -9.65
CA ILE A 7 3.70 -0.25 -8.94
C ILE A 7 3.80 -1.67 -8.41
N ASP A 8 2.74 -2.16 -7.75
CA ASP A 8 2.71 -3.50 -7.15
C ASP A 8 1.28 -3.97 -6.89
N GLN A 9 1.09 -5.28 -6.68
CA GLN A 9 -0.16 -5.89 -6.27
C GLN A 9 0.09 -7.11 -5.37
N TRP A 10 -0.68 -7.22 -4.28
CA TRP A 10 -0.58 -8.36 -3.37
C TRP A 10 -1.92 -8.72 -2.73
N VAL A 11 -1.93 -9.85 -2.02
CA VAL A 11 -3.04 -10.30 -1.17
C VAL A 11 -2.63 -10.02 0.27
N PRO A 12 -3.33 -9.14 1.00
CA PRO A 12 -3.01 -8.86 2.39
C PRO A 12 -3.38 -10.04 3.29
N TYR A 13 -2.85 -10.07 4.52
CA TYR A 13 -3.06 -11.16 5.47
C TYR A 13 -4.45 -11.15 6.12
N ASP A 14 -5.22 -10.08 5.94
CA ASP A 14 -6.57 -9.98 6.46
C ASP A 14 -7.56 -10.80 5.63
N THR A 15 -8.69 -11.18 6.24
CA THR A 15 -9.71 -12.02 5.58
C THR A 15 -10.74 -11.21 4.80
N THR A 16 -10.67 -9.88 4.85
CA THR A 16 -11.67 -8.97 4.29
C THR A 16 -11.28 -8.45 2.90
N THR A 17 -9.98 -8.39 2.63
CA THR A 17 -9.39 -7.83 1.42
C THR A 17 -8.84 -8.93 0.55
N LYS A 18 -9.35 -9.02 -0.68
CA LYS A 18 -8.93 -9.99 -1.69
C LYS A 18 -7.60 -9.60 -2.32
N SER A 19 -7.39 -8.32 -2.58
CA SER A 19 -6.14 -7.82 -3.12
C SER A 19 -5.98 -6.32 -2.89
N VAL A 20 -4.75 -5.88 -2.74
CA VAL A 20 -4.36 -4.48 -2.76
C VAL A 20 -3.52 -4.22 -4.01
N THR A 21 -3.86 -3.18 -4.76
CA THR A 21 -3.07 -2.72 -5.91
C THR A 21 -2.57 -1.31 -5.68
N MET A 22 -1.27 -1.10 -5.83
CA MET A 22 -0.64 0.22 -5.77
C MET A 22 -0.48 0.79 -7.17
N CYS A 23 -0.92 2.02 -7.38
CA CYS A 23 -0.80 2.71 -8.65
C CYS A 23 -0.21 4.09 -8.47
N LYS A 24 0.66 4.50 -9.39
CA LYS A 24 1.02 5.90 -9.60
C LYS A 24 0.11 6.49 -10.67
N ILE A 25 -0.58 7.58 -10.38
CA ILE A 25 -1.45 8.30 -11.31
C ILE A 25 -1.16 9.79 -11.18
N ASP A 26 -0.78 10.43 -12.28
CA ASP A 26 -0.45 11.88 -12.32
C ASP A 26 0.55 12.29 -11.21
N GLY A 27 1.56 11.46 -10.95
CA GLY A 27 2.59 11.71 -9.93
C GLY A 27 2.21 11.33 -8.49
N ARG A 28 0.95 11.00 -8.23
CA ARG A 28 0.43 10.62 -6.90
C ARG A 28 0.32 9.11 -6.75
N VAL A 29 0.42 8.61 -5.52
CA VAL A 29 0.34 7.18 -5.23
C VAL A 29 -1.02 6.86 -4.61
N TYR A 30 -1.64 5.78 -5.08
CA TYR A 30 -2.94 5.31 -4.62
C TYR A 30 -2.92 3.83 -4.30
N PHE A 31 -3.68 3.43 -3.28
CA PHE A 31 -4.12 2.04 -3.13
C PHE A 31 -5.52 1.83 -3.65
N TYR A 32 -5.71 0.63 -4.19
CA TYR A 32 -7.00 0.05 -4.54
C TYR A 32 -7.16 -1.24 -3.74
N ASN A 33 -7.96 -1.19 -2.68
CA ASN A 33 -8.33 -2.35 -1.88
C ASN A 33 -9.57 -2.99 -2.51
N THR A 34 -9.41 -4.19 -3.08
CA THR A 34 -10.52 -5.00 -3.55
C THR A 34 -10.97 -5.92 -2.42
N LEU A 35 -12.18 -5.76 -1.93
CA LEU A 35 -12.72 -6.59 -0.86
C LEU A 35 -13.24 -7.95 -1.38
N ALA A 36 -13.53 -8.86 -0.45
CA ALA A 36 -14.07 -10.18 -0.76
C ALA A 36 -15.40 -10.12 -1.57
N ASP A 37 -16.23 -9.10 -1.33
CA ASP A 37 -17.47 -8.84 -2.06
C ASP A 37 -17.27 -8.16 -3.43
N LYS A 38 -16.00 -7.93 -3.83
CA LYS A 38 -15.55 -7.25 -5.05
C LYS A 38 -15.76 -5.73 -5.07
N SER A 39 -16.20 -5.13 -3.96
CA SER A 39 -16.12 -3.67 -3.82
C SER A 39 -14.66 -3.21 -3.85
N VAL A 40 -14.43 -1.99 -4.38
CA VAL A 40 -13.08 -1.42 -4.50
C VAL A 40 -13.04 -0.08 -3.79
N PHE A 41 -12.15 0.01 -2.80
CA PHE A 41 -11.83 1.25 -2.10
C PHE A 41 -10.56 1.84 -2.67
N LYS A 42 -10.60 3.13 -3.01
CA LYS A 42 -9.45 3.88 -3.52
C LYS A 42 -9.01 4.89 -2.48
N GLU A 43 -7.73 4.87 -2.12
CA GLU A 43 -7.16 5.80 -1.15
C GLU A 43 -5.85 6.40 -1.67
N GLU A 44 -5.64 7.70 -1.44
CA GLU A 44 -4.39 8.38 -1.75
C GLU A 44 -3.39 8.20 -0.61
N LEU A 45 -2.14 7.91 -0.98
CA LEU A 45 -1.02 7.84 -0.05
C LEU A 45 -0.13 9.07 -0.19
N LEU A 46 0.38 9.53 0.95
CA LEU A 46 1.37 10.58 1.03
C LEU A 46 2.77 9.95 1.06
N PRO A 47 3.61 10.20 0.05
CA PRO A 47 5.00 9.79 0.05
C PRO A 47 5.85 10.73 0.91
N ASP A 48 6.69 10.16 1.76
CA ASP A 48 7.75 10.83 2.51
C ASP A 48 9.08 10.10 2.27
N THR A 49 10.11 10.85 1.88
CA THR A 49 11.41 10.26 1.56
C THR A 49 12.23 10.12 2.83
N ILE A 50 12.62 8.89 3.15
CA ILE A 50 13.43 8.57 4.33
C ILE A 50 14.74 7.91 3.91
N GLU A 51 15.69 7.78 4.84
CA GLU A 51 17.01 7.20 4.54
C GLU A 51 16.94 5.81 3.89
N THR A 52 15.94 5.01 4.25
CA THR A 52 15.77 3.62 3.81
C THR A 52 14.88 3.44 2.57
N GLY A 53 14.26 4.51 2.06
CA GLY A 53 13.36 4.43 0.89
C GLY A 53 12.25 5.49 0.92
N VAL A 54 11.08 5.13 0.42
CA VAL A 54 9.89 5.99 0.42
C VAL A 54 8.86 5.42 1.37
N LYS A 55 8.58 6.13 2.46
CA LYS A 55 7.50 5.84 3.38
C LYS A 55 6.19 6.35 2.79
N LEU A 56 5.16 5.52 2.80
CA LEU A 56 3.83 5.84 2.32
C LEU A 56 2.84 5.73 3.48
N THR A 57 2.14 6.82 3.76
CA THR A 57 1.10 6.88 4.78
C THR A 57 -0.24 7.27 4.16
N TYR A 58 -1.33 6.93 4.83
CA TYR A 58 -2.67 7.32 4.39
C TYR A 58 -2.85 8.85 4.45
N MET A 59 -3.40 9.45 3.40
CA MET A 59 -3.71 10.89 3.38
C MET A 59 -4.79 11.28 4.39
N ASN A 60 -5.76 10.39 4.65
CA ASN A 60 -6.83 10.65 5.60
C ASN A 60 -6.46 10.07 6.99
N PRO A 61 -6.08 10.91 7.97
CA PRO A 61 -5.72 10.44 9.30
C PRO A 61 -6.90 9.84 10.10
N GLY A 62 -8.14 10.00 9.63
CA GLY A 62 -9.32 9.34 10.22
C GLY A 62 -9.54 7.91 9.72
N LEU A 63 -8.86 7.51 8.64
CA LEU A 63 -8.90 6.16 8.07
C LEU A 63 -7.59 5.40 8.27
N SER A 64 -6.52 6.09 8.66
CA SER A 64 -5.33 5.42 9.18
C SER A 64 -5.73 4.64 10.43
N THR A 65 -5.86 3.33 10.28
CA THR A 65 -5.66 2.38 11.35
C THR A 65 -4.32 2.69 12.02
N MET A 66 -4.39 3.52 13.07
CA MET A 66 -3.43 3.64 14.16
C MET A 66 -1.93 3.55 13.81
N GLY A 67 -1.40 4.29 12.84
CA GLY A 67 0.07 4.41 12.65
C GLY A 67 0.73 3.33 11.79
N GLU A 68 -0.05 2.51 11.09
CA GLU A 68 0.44 1.60 10.06
C GLU A 68 1.02 2.36 8.85
N TYR A 69 2.03 1.80 8.17
CA TYR A 69 2.63 2.41 7.00
C TYR A 69 3.23 1.39 6.03
N TYR A 70 3.42 1.83 4.79
CA TYR A 70 4.11 1.07 3.77
C TYR A 70 5.47 1.71 3.49
N LEU A 71 6.44 0.90 3.08
CA LEU A 71 7.76 1.34 2.68
C LEU A 71 8.09 0.70 1.34
N ILE A 72 8.41 1.51 0.35
CA ILE A 72 9.12 1.05 -0.84
C ILE A 72 10.61 1.24 -0.54
N ASP A 73 11.35 0.15 -0.36
CA ASP A 73 12.77 0.23 -0.07
C ASP A 73 13.61 0.62 -1.30
N LYS A 74 14.92 0.80 -1.11
CA LYS A 74 15.84 1.18 -2.20
C LYS A 74 15.94 0.14 -3.32
N GLU A 75 15.55 -1.10 -3.06
CA GLU A 75 15.51 -2.18 -4.05
C GLU A 75 14.17 -2.18 -4.81
N GLY A 76 13.24 -1.28 -4.46
CA GLY A 76 11.91 -1.19 -5.03
C GLY A 76 10.92 -2.19 -4.43
N LYS A 77 11.28 -2.88 -3.34
CA LYS A 77 10.39 -3.86 -2.71
C LYS A 77 9.45 -3.16 -1.73
N LEU A 78 8.18 -3.55 -1.78
CA LEU A 78 7.19 -3.09 -0.84
C LEU A 78 7.28 -3.87 0.48
N ARG A 79 7.20 -3.14 1.58
CA ARG A 79 7.20 -3.67 2.95
C ARG A 79 6.05 -3.01 3.72
N TYR A 80 5.35 -3.79 4.53
CA TYR A 80 4.23 -3.33 5.34
C TYR A 80 4.58 -3.39 6.82
N PHE A 81 4.34 -2.28 7.52
CA PHE A 81 4.64 -2.11 8.93
C PHE A 81 3.35 -1.78 9.69
N GLY A 82 3.13 -2.47 10.81
CA GLY A 82 2.04 -2.14 11.69
C GLY A 82 2.32 -0.88 12.52
N ALA A 83 1.30 -0.49 13.28
CA ALA A 83 1.32 0.59 14.26
C ALA A 83 2.53 0.60 15.20
N ASP A 84 2.97 -0.60 15.59
CA ASP A 84 4.04 -0.87 16.54
C ASP A 84 5.43 -0.89 15.89
N GLY A 85 5.51 -0.67 14.57
CA GLY A 85 6.74 -0.76 13.80
C GLY A 85 7.15 -2.21 13.47
N THR A 86 6.33 -3.20 13.81
CA THR A 86 6.56 -4.58 13.40
C THR A 86 6.35 -4.70 11.90
N GLU A 87 7.32 -5.27 11.20
CA GLU A 87 7.18 -5.60 9.80
C GLU A 87 6.37 -6.88 9.64
N TYR A 88 5.20 -6.76 9.02
CA TYR A 88 4.32 -7.89 8.74
C TYR A 88 4.56 -8.48 7.35
N SER A 89 5.69 -8.15 6.70
CA SER A 89 6.01 -8.64 5.38
C SER A 89 5.86 -10.16 5.34
N LYS A 90 4.85 -10.61 4.60
CA LYS A 90 4.62 -12.02 4.37
C LYS A 90 4.29 -12.19 2.90
N GLU A 91 5.35 -12.59 2.20
CA GLU A 91 5.41 -13.31 0.93
C GLU A 91 4.49 -12.84 -0.21
N VAL A 92 5.11 -12.63 -1.37
CA VAL A 92 4.47 -12.60 -2.68
C VAL A 92 3.35 -13.66 -2.73
N PRO A 93 2.11 -13.32 -3.12
CA PRO A 93 1.03 -14.30 -3.23
C PRO A 93 1.49 -15.46 -4.13
N LYS A 94 1.50 -16.68 -3.58
CA LYS A 94 1.83 -17.88 -4.35
C LYS A 94 0.69 -18.14 -5.35
N PHE A 95 1.09 -18.32 -6.62
CA PHE A 95 0.26 -18.69 -7.76
C PHE A 95 -0.58 -19.93 -7.51
#